data_AF-A0A521T5D9-F1
#
_entry.id   AF-A0A521T5D9-F1
#
_cell.length_a   1.000
_cell.length_b   1.000
_cell.length_c   1.000
_cell.angle_alpha   90.00
_cell.angle_beta   90.00
_cell.angle_gamma   90.00
#
_symmetry.space_group_name_H-M   'P 1'
#
loop_
_entity.id
_entity.type
_entity.pdbx_description
1 polymer ?
#
loop_
_entity_poly.entity_id
_entity_poly.type
_entity_poly.pdbx_seq_one_letter_code
_entity_poly.pdbx_strand_id
1 'polypeptide(L)'
;MTDTYNFLSEFINNGRYEDCAQMAHERWLKTKLGQGWSYGATRDGDAKQNPLMLPFTELPAHVQGINSLAPYAVANYLRTNKRDLSLEELAELIREILDGKLEELLDNIGEYVHSHFIIRMLAEGESTRTRRDMVVYQDLDEETRSWDIQIALEVLEFIMHEIRKHLTSNSND
;
A
#
# COMPACT_ATOMS: atom_id res chain seq x y z
N MET A 1 9.47 10.94 22.18
CA MET A 1 8.77 10.48 20.96
C MET A 1 7.67 9.56 21.43
N THR A 2 6.46 9.74 20.89
CA THR A 2 5.24 9.01 21.23
C THR A 2 5.30 7.54 20.79
N ASP A 3 4.44 6.72 21.37
CA ASP A 3 4.38 5.28 21.10
C ASP A 3 4.04 4.99 19.63
N THR A 4 3.12 5.76 19.03
CA THR A 4 2.82 5.68 17.59
C THR A 4 4.04 5.94 16.70
N TYR A 5 4.81 6.99 16.99
CA TYR A 5 6.01 7.28 16.21
C TYR A 5 7.02 6.14 16.29
N ASN A 6 7.24 5.59 17.49
CA ASN A 6 8.19 4.50 17.70
C ASN A 6 7.71 3.23 16.99
N PHE A 7 6.45 2.84 17.19
CA PHE A 7 5.83 1.67 16.55
C PHE A 7 5.93 1.73 15.03
N LEU A 8 5.54 2.85 14.40
CA LEU A 8 5.61 2.98 12.95
C LEU A 8 7.05 3.12 12.42
N SER A 9 7.97 3.65 13.23
CA SER A 9 9.40 3.65 12.89
C SER A 9 9.97 2.23 12.90
N GLU A 10 9.62 1.42 13.89
CA GLU A 10 10.01 0.01 13.94
C GLU A 10 9.36 -0.80 12.81
N PHE A 11 8.08 -0.56 12.52
CA PHE A 11 7.38 -1.15 11.37
C PHE A 11 8.17 -0.92 10.07
N ILE A 12 8.57 0.33 9.82
CA ILE A 12 9.35 0.69 8.63
C ILE A 12 10.76 0.09 8.69
N ASN A 13 11.50 0.29 9.78
CA ASN A 13 12.91 -0.11 9.88
C ASN A 13 13.09 -1.63 9.85
N ASN A 14 12.07 -2.40 10.27
CA ASN A 14 12.07 -3.86 10.22
C ASN A 14 11.50 -4.42 8.91
N GLY A 15 11.23 -3.58 7.90
CA GLY A 15 10.78 -4.04 6.59
C GLY A 15 9.34 -4.57 6.55
N ARG A 16 8.50 -4.29 7.57
CA ARG A 16 7.12 -4.82 7.63
C ARG A 16 6.22 -4.33 6.48
N TYR A 17 6.60 -3.24 5.82
CA TYR A 17 5.95 -2.76 4.61
C TYR A 17 6.20 -3.69 3.40
N GLU A 18 7.32 -4.43 3.35
CA GLU A 18 7.59 -5.44 2.33
C GLU A 18 6.72 -6.69 2.55
N ASP A 19 6.54 -7.11 3.81
CA ASP A 19 5.60 -8.20 4.15
C ASP A 19 4.17 -7.84 3.69
N CYS A 20 3.78 -6.58 3.88
CA CYS A 20 2.49 -6.08 3.42
C CYS A 20 2.39 -6.06 1.89
N ALA A 21 3.46 -5.67 1.19
CA ALA A 21 3.53 -5.70 -0.27
C ALA A 21 3.38 -7.13 -0.81
N GLN A 22 4.05 -8.09 -0.18
CA GLN A 22 3.91 -9.51 -0.48
C GLN A 22 2.47 -9.97 -0.24
N MET A 23 1.86 -9.66 0.90
CA MET A 23 0.48 -10.02 1.21
C MET A 23 -0.50 -9.50 0.13
N ALA A 24 -0.39 -8.21 -0.21
CA ALA A 24 -1.25 -7.57 -1.21
C ALA A 24 -1.08 -8.22 -2.59
N HIS A 25 0.16 -8.49 -3.00
CA HIS A 25 0.45 -9.16 -4.27
C HIS A 25 -0.12 -10.58 -4.32
N GLU A 26 0.06 -11.38 -3.26
CA GLU A 26 -0.47 -12.74 -3.19
C GLU A 26 -2.01 -12.76 -3.25
N ARG A 27 -2.67 -11.78 -2.62
CA ARG A 27 -4.13 -11.60 -2.70
C ARG A 27 -4.57 -11.24 -4.13
N TRP A 28 -3.87 -10.30 -4.77
CA TRP A 28 -4.11 -9.94 -6.18
C TRP A 28 -3.91 -11.15 -7.09
N LEU A 29 -2.81 -11.88 -6.93
CA LEU A 29 -2.46 -13.07 -7.72
C LEU A 29 -3.55 -14.13 -7.61
N LYS A 30 -3.95 -14.48 -6.38
CA LYS A 30 -5.02 -15.45 -6.11
C LYS A 30 -6.34 -15.04 -6.78
N THR A 31 -6.70 -13.76 -6.69
CA THR A 31 -7.91 -13.23 -7.31
C THR A 31 -7.85 -13.35 -8.83
N LYS A 32 -6.71 -12.98 -9.44
CA LYS A 32 -6.51 -13.05 -10.89
C LYS A 32 -6.49 -14.49 -11.40
N LEU A 33 -5.86 -15.41 -10.68
CA LEU A 33 -5.92 -16.85 -10.98
C LEU A 33 -7.37 -17.36 -10.96
N GLY A 34 -8.15 -16.97 -9.96
CA GLY A 34 -9.59 -17.30 -9.88
C GLY A 34 -10.43 -16.73 -11.02
N GLN A 35 -10.00 -15.61 -11.61
CA GLN A 35 -10.61 -14.99 -12.80
C GLN A 35 -10.11 -15.62 -14.12
N GLY A 36 -9.24 -16.63 -14.06
CA GLY A 36 -8.67 -17.32 -15.21
C GLY A 36 -7.46 -16.62 -15.83
N TRP A 37 -6.81 -15.71 -15.11
CA TRP A 37 -5.54 -15.13 -15.56
C TRP A 37 -4.39 -16.13 -15.41
N SER A 38 -3.39 -16.00 -16.27
CA SER A 38 -2.21 -16.86 -16.29
C SER A 38 -0.95 -16.08 -16.62
N TYR A 39 0.22 -16.68 -16.40
CA TYR A 39 1.47 -16.08 -16.81
C TYR A 39 1.57 -15.94 -18.33
N GLY A 40 2.07 -14.79 -18.78
CA GLY A 40 2.53 -14.55 -20.14
C GLY A 40 3.58 -13.46 -20.17
N ALA A 41 4.49 -13.49 -21.14
CA ALA A 41 5.62 -12.56 -21.21
C ALA A 41 5.20 -11.08 -21.33
N THR A 42 3.99 -10.84 -21.86
CA THR A 42 3.38 -9.52 -21.99
C THR A 42 1.97 -9.55 -21.44
N ARG A 43 1.45 -8.38 -21.02
CA ARG A 43 0.05 -8.27 -20.61
C ARG A 43 -0.86 -8.36 -21.83
N ASP A 44 -1.81 -9.28 -21.77
CA ASP A 44 -2.85 -9.47 -22.78
C ASP A 44 -4.19 -9.65 -22.06
N GLY A 45 -5.12 -8.71 -22.28
CA GLY A 45 -6.44 -8.72 -21.63
C GLY A 45 -7.36 -9.80 -22.18
N ASP A 46 -7.26 -10.10 -23.47
CA ASP A 46 -8.12 -11.06 -24.16
C ASP A 46 -7.70 -12.50 -23.83
N ALA A 47 -6.39 -12.76 -23.85
CA ALA A 47 -5.81 -14.04 -23.45
C ALA A 47 -5.74 -14.21 -21.92
N LYS A 48 -6.08 -13.15 -21.15
CA LYS A 48 -5.91 -13.07 -19.69
C LYS A 48 -4.51 -13.46 -19.24
N GLN A 49 -3.50 -12.87 -19.88
CA GLN A 49 -2.10 -13.08 -19.54
C GLN A 49 -1.49 -11.84 -18.91
N ASN A 50 -0.63 -12.03 -17.91
CA ASN A 50 0.12 -10.93 -17.30
C ASN A 50 1.48 -11.44 -16.79
N PRO A 51 2.59 -10.71 -17.05
CA PRO A 51 3.92 -11.12 -16.59
C PRO A 51 4.06 -11.17 -15.07
N LEU A 52 3.16 -10.51 -14.33
CA LEU A 52 3.15 -10.48 -12.88
C LEU A 52 2.45 -11.68 -12.23
N MET A 53 1.97 -12.65 -13.02
CA MET A 53 1.31 -13.87 -12.52
C MET A 53 2.33 -14.88 -11.98
N LEU A 54 3.15 -14.44 -11.03
CA LEU A 54 4.19 -15.17 -10.33
C LEU A 54 4.06 -14.90 -8.82
N PRO A 55 4.50 -15.82 -7.94
CA PRO A 55 4.65 -15.54 -6.51
C PRO A 55 5.48 -14.27 -6.29
N PHE A 56 5.20 -13.52 -5.23
CA PHE A 56 5.88 -12.24 -4.98
C PHE A 56 7.42 -12.37 -4.98
N THR A 57 7.92 -13.44 -4.36
CA THR A 57 9.36 -13.73 -4.26
C THR A 57 10.03 -14.03 -5.58
N GLU A 58 9.26 -14.38 -6.62
CA GLU A 58 9.75 -14.68 -7.97
C GLU A 58 9.63 -13.47 -8.91
N LEU A 59 9.03 -12.36 -8.46
CA LEU A 59 8.98 -11.13 -9.23
C LEU A 59 10.40 -10.54 -9.40
N PRO A 60 10.67 -9.84 -10.50
CA PRO A 60 11.90 -9.05 -10.61
C PRO A 60 12.03 -8.06 -9.45
N ALA A 61 13.24 -7.87 -8.93
CA ALA A 61 13.48 -7.03 -7.74
C ALA A 61 12.95 -5.59 -7.90
N HIS A 62 12.99 -5.02 -9.09
CA HIS A 62 12.43 -3.69 -9.34
C HIS A 62 10.90 -3.65 -9.18
N VAL A 63 10.19 -4.73 -9.57
CA VAL A 63 8.73 -4.84 -9.39
C VAL A 63 8.38 -5.02 -7.92
N GLN A 64 9.14 -5.85 -7.19
CA GLN A 64 8.97 -5.98 -5.74
C GLN A 64 9.13 -4.61 -5.06
N GLY A 65 10.17 -3.84 -5.45
CA GLY A 65 10.39 -2.49 -4.94
C GLY A 65 9.24 -1.53 -5.24
N ILE A 66 8.67 -1.56 -6.45
CA ILE A 66 7.50 -0.75 -6.82
C ILE A 66 6.28 -1.15 -5.98
N ASN A 67 6.02 -2.45 -5.82
CA ASN A 67 4.91 -2.94 -5.00
C ASN A 67 5.03 -2.52 -3.52
N SER A 68 6.26 -2.35 -3.02
CA SER A 68 6.53 -1.90 -1.63
C SER A 68 6.33 -0.40 -1.40
N LEU A 69 6.20 0.42 -2.45
CA LEU A 69 6.07 1.88 -2.30
C LEU A 69 4.78 2.29 -1.59
N ALA A 70 3.64 1.71 -1.99
CA ALA A 70 2.35 2.07 -1.41
C ALA A 70 2.28 1.69 0.09
N PRO A 71 2.64 0.46 0.51
CA PRO A 71 2.74 0.13 1.94
C PRO A 71 3.66 1.04 2.74
N TYR A 72 4.83 1.37 2.18
CA TYR A 72 5.73 2.33 2.82
C TYR A 72 5.09 3.72 2.96
N ALA A 73 4.47 4.22 1.90
CA ALA A 73 3.86 5.54 1.86
C ALA A 73 2.74 5.69 2.91
N VAL A 74 1.86 4.69 3.06
CA VAL A 74 0.79 4.69 4.07
C VAL A 74 1.38 4.71 5.49
N ALA A 75 2.34 3.82 5.78
CA ALA A 75 2.98 3.77 7.10
C ALA A 75 3.71 5.10 7.41
N ASN A 76 4.41 5.66 6.42
CA ASN A 76 5.12 6.93 6.57
C ASN A 76 4.16 8.12 6.71
N TYR A 77 3.02 8.12 6.03
CA TYR A 77 1.97 9.13 6.19
C TYR A 77 1.49 9.17 7.64
N LEU A 78 1.15 8.01 8.22
CA LEU A 78 0.72 7.92 9.62
C LEU A 78 1.84 8.34 10.57
N ARG A 79 3.08 7.88 10.33
CA ARG A 79 4.25 8.18 11.16
C ARG A 79 4.60 9.68 11.18
N THR A 80 4.26 10.41 10.12
CA THR A 80 4.59 11.84 10.00
C THR A 80 3.42 12.73 10.41
N ASN A 81 2.19 12.38 10.04
CA ASN A 81 0.99 13.21 10.22
C ASN A 81 0.12 12.83 11.41
N LYS A 82 0.28 11.62 11.95
CA LYS A 82 -0.49 11.07 13.08
C LYS A 82 0.42 10.63 14.23
N ARG A 83 1.67 11.10 14.19
CA ARG A 83 2.73 10.70 15.12
C ARG A 83 2.37 10.96 16.57
N ASP A 84 1.66 12.04 16.85
CA ASP A 84 1.43 12.51 18.22
C ASP A 84 0.29 11.76 18.93
N LEU A 85 -0.42 10.88 18.23
CA LEU A 85 -1.45 10.00 18.80
C LEU A 85 -0.84 8.91 19.69
N SER A 86 -1.59 8.43 20.69
CA SER A 86 -1.34 7.13 21.31
C SER A 86 -1.57 6.00 20.31
N LEU A 87 -1.09 4.79 20.64
CA LEU A 87 -1.27 3.64 19.75
C LEU A 87 -2.74 3.19 19.68
N GLU A 88 -3.50 3.35 20.77
CA GLU A 88 -4.94 3.12 20.83
C GLU A 88 -5.72 4.16 20.02
N GLU A 89 -5.33 5.44 20.10
CA GLU A 89 -5.91 6.50 19.28
C GLU A 89 -5.64 6.27 17.79
N LEU A 90 -4.43 5.82 17.43
CA LEU A 90 -4.13 5.41 16.05
C LEU A 90 -4.98 4.21 15.62
N ALA A 91 -5.14 3.21 16.48
CA ALA A 91 -5.99 2.06 16.20
C ALA A 91 -7.43 2.50 15.91
N GLU A 92 -7.97 3.38 16.76
CA GLU A 92 -9.33 3.89 16.58
C GLU A 92 -9.48 4.71 15.29
N LEU A 93 -8.51 5.58 14.98
CA LEU A 93 -8.48 6.32 13.72
C LEU A 93 -8.50 5.38 12.51
N ILE A 94 -7.65 4.36 12.50
CA ILE A 94 -7.59 3.37 11.41
C ILE A 94 -8.93 2.62 11.31
N ARG A 95 -9.54 2.27 12.44
CA ARG A 95 -10.87 1.62 12.48
C ARG A 95 -11.94 2.50 11.83
N GLU A 96 -11.94 3.81 12.11
CA GLU A 96 -12.88 4.75 11.51
C GLU A 96 -12.66 4.94 9.99
N ILE A 97 -11.41 4.93 9.52
CA ILE A 97 -11.11 4.92 8.08
C ILE A 97 -11.67 3.65 7.44
N LEU A 98 -11.40 2.48 8.02
CA LEU A 98 -11.87 1.18 7.49
C LEU A 98 -13.41 1.05 7.52
N ASP A 99 -14.07 1.70 8.47
CA ASP A 99 -15.54 1.81 8.53
C ASP A 99 -16.13 2.78 7.48
N GLY A 100 -15.29 3.47 6.69
CA GLY A 100 -15.71 4.45 5.71
C GLY A 100 -16.17 5.79 6.31
N LYS A 101 -15.78 6.10 7.55
CA LYS A 101 -16.22 7.34 8.23
C LYS A 101 -15.32 8.54 7.94
N LEU A 102 -14.12 8.30 7.43
CA LEU A 102 -13.07 9.30 7.22
C LEU A 102 -12.59 9.32 5.76
N GLU A 103 -13.53 9.48 4.82
CA GLU A 103 -13.27 9.48 3.36
C GLU A 103 -12.23 10.53 2.95
N GLU A 104 -12.32 11.77 3.45
CA GLU A 104 -11.34 12.82 3.12
C GLU A 104 -9.92 12.46 3.60
N LEU A 105 -9.79 11.82 4.77
CA LEU A 105 -8.49 11.37 5.26
C LEU A 105 -7.95 10.21 4.41
N LEU A 106 -8.83 9.31 3.96
CA LEU A 106 -8.47 8.22 3.07
C LEU A 106 -7.98 8.73 1.71
N ASP A 107 -8.67 9.73 1.14
CA ASP A 107 -8.25 10.41 -0.10
C ASP A 107 -6.89 11.08 0.07
N ASN A 108 -6.64 11.75 1.20
CA ASN A 108 -5.32 12.33 1.49
C ASN A 108 -4.21 11.27 1.58
N ILE A 109 -4.51 10.08 2.11
CA ILE A 109 -3.57 8.95 2.11
C ILE A 109 -3.35 8.45 0.68
N GLY A 110 -4.41 8.31 -0.13
CA GLY A 110 -4.34 7.94 -1.54
C GLY A 110 -3.47 8.88 -2.36
N GLU A 111 -3.66 10.19 -2.20
CA GLU A 111 -2.81 11.21 -2.85
C GLU A 111 -1.33 11.07 -2.44
N TYR A 112 -1.07 10.78 -1.16
CA TYR A 112 0.28 10.56 -0.67
C TYR A 112 0.92 9.30 -1.26
N VAL A 113 0.14 8.22 -1.39
CA VAL A 113 0.56 6.98 -2.07
C VAL A 113 0.91 7.26 -3.53
N HIS A 114 0.02 7.92 -4.27
CA HIS A 114 0.25 8.25 -5.68
C HIS A 114 1.47 9.15 -5.87
N SER A 115 1.68 10.12 -4.98
CA SER A 115 2.87 10.99 -5.01
C SER A 115 4.18 10.20 -4.90
N HIS A 116 4.23 9.13 -4.09
CA HIS A 116 5.41 8.26 -3.99
C HIS A 116 5.63 7.45 -5.26
N PHE A 117 4.54 6.97 -5.87
CA PHE A 117 4.58 6.32 -7.18
C PHE A 117 5.14 7.27 -8.26
N ILE A 118 4.65 8.50 -8.34
CA ILE A 118 5.15 9.51 -9.29
C ILE A 118 6.64 9.75 -9.11
N ILE A 119 7.12 9.93 -7.87
CA ILE A 119 8.55 10.15 -7.60
C ILE A 119 9.40 8.97 -8.08
N ARG A 120 8.96 7.73 -7.84
CA ARG A 120 9.67 6.54 -8.33
C ARG A 120 9.70 6.51 -9.85
N MET A 121 8.55 6.70 -10.49
CA MET A 121 8.43 6.62 -11.95
C MET A 121 9.25 7.72 -12.64
N LEU A 122 9.28 8.94 -12.09
CA LEU A 122 10.17 10.00 -12.57
C LEU A 122 11.65 9.59 -12.51
N ALA A 123 12.07 8.88 -11.45
CA ALA A 123 13.44 8.37 -11.32
C ALA A 123 13.76 7.24 -12.32
N GLU A 124 12.74 6.56 -12.86
CA GLU A 124 12.86 5.59 -13.95
C GLU A 124 12.79 6.24 -15.35
N GLY A 125 12.61 7.57 -15.41
CA GLY A 125 12.53 8.33 -16.66
C GLY A 125 11.13 8.42 -17.25
N GLU A 126 10.10 7.98 -16.51
CA GLU A 126 8.70 8.10 -16.93
C GLU A 126 8.20 9.55 -16.82
N SER A 127 7.17 9.87 -17.59
CA SER A 127 6.53 11.19 -17.60
C SER A 127 5.09 11.10 -18.13
N THR A 128 4.37 12.22 -18.14
CA THR A 128 3.07 12.35 -18.81
C THR A 128 3.09 12.00 -20.32
N ARG A 129 4.28 11.92 -20.93
CA ARG A 129 4.44 11.53 -22.35
C ARG A 129 4.54 10.03 -22.55
N THR A 130 4.95 9.29 -21.53
CA THR A 130 5.20 7.84 -21.61
C THR A 130 4.07 7.04 -20.96
N ARG A 131 3.43 7.59 -19.93
CA ARG A 131 2.30 6.95 -19.23
C ARG A 131 1.23 7.96 -18.86
N ARG A 132 -0.02 7.48 -18.83
CA ARG A 132 -1.22 8.30 -18.56
C ARG A 132 -1.44 8.58 -17.07
N ASP A 133 -0.94 7.70 -16.21
CA ASP A 133 -1.04 7.78 -14.75
C ASP A 133 -0.01 8.76 -14.14
N MET A 134 0.85 9.38 -14.95
CA MET A 134 1.87 10.35 -14.52
C MET A 134 1.31 11.77 -14.31
N VAL A 135 0.10 11.88 -13.80
CA VAL A 135 -0.59 13.14 -13.46
C VAL A 135 -0.78 13.25 -11.95
N VAL A 136 -1.18 14.42 -11.45
CA VAL A 136 -1.51 14.57 -10.02
C VAL A 136 -2.73 13.74 -9.67
N TYR A 137 -2.88 13.37 -8.40
CA TYR A 137 -3.90 12.44 -7.92
C TYR A 137 -5.33 12.86 -8.31
N GLN A 138 -5.62 14.17 -8.26
CA GLN A 138 -6.92 14.73 -8.57
C GLN A 138 -7.30 14.57 -10.06
N ASP A 139 -6.31 14.46 -10.94
CA ASP A 139 -6.47 14.31 -12.39
C ASP A 139 -6.51 12.84 -12.83
N LEU A 140 -6.30 11.88 -11.92
CA LEU A 140 -6.46 10.46 -12.22
C LEU A 140 -7.92 10.14 -12.56
N ASP A 141 -8.12 9.20 -13.48
CA ASP A 141 -9.42 8.58 -13.66
C ASP A 141 -9.83 7.78 -12.41
N GLU A 142 -11.15 7.56 -12.25
CA GLU A 142 -11.73 6.92 -11.07
C GLU A 142 -11.20 5.49 -10.85
N GLU A 143 -10.95 4.74 -11.93
CA GLU A 143 -10.42 3.38 -11.82
C GLU A 143 -8.98 3.41 -11.29
N THR A 144 -8.10 4.21 -11.89
CA THR A 144 -6.70 4.34 -11.44
C THR A 144 -6.63 4.80 -9.99
N ARG A 145 -7.43 5.82 -9.63
CA ARG A 145 -7.51 6.33 -8.26
C ARG A 145 -7.98 5.28 -7.26
N SER A 146 -8.92 4.43 -7.66
CA SER A 146 -9.45 3.36 -6.81
C SER A 146 -8.38 2.35 -6.40
N TRP A 147 -7.34 2.14 -7.22
CA TRP A 147 -6.23 1.25 -6.87
C TRP A 147 -5.39 1.80 -5.71
N ASP A 148 -5.09 3.11 -5.71
CA ASP A 148 -4.36 3.76 -4.61
C ASP A 148 -5.16 3.72 -3.30
N ILE A 149 -6.48 3.90 -3.38
CA ILE A 149 -7.37 3.77 -2.23
C ILE A 149 -7.45 2.34 -1.74
N GLN A 150 -7.59 1.37 -2.64
CA GLN A 150 -7.68 -0.03 -2.28
C GLN A 150 -6.40 -0.50 -1.57
N ILE A 151 -5.22 -0.20 -2.11
CA ILE A 151 -3.96 -0.60 -1.47
C ILE A 151 -3.78 0.12 -0.13
N ALA A 152 -4.22 1.38 0.00
CA ALA A 152 -4.18 2.09 1.27
C ALA A 152 -5.03 1.37 2.33
N LEU A 153 -6.24 0.93 1.99
CA LEU A 153 -7.10 0.15 2.89
C LEU A 153 -6.44 -1.18 3.30
N GLU A 154 -5.85 -1.93 2.36
CA GLU A 154 -5.17 -3.19 2.69
C GLU A 154 -3.98 -3.00 3.64
N VAL A 155 -3.23 -1.90 3.47
CA VAL A 155 -2.11 -1.56 4.35
C VAL A 155 -2.61 -1.12 5.73
N LEU A 156 -3.71 -0.35 5.79
CA LEU A 156 -4.35 0.04 7.04
C LEU A 156 -4.85 -1.17 7.83
N GLU A 157 -5.45 -2.17 7.16
CA GLU A 157 -5.81 -3.45 7.76
C GLU A 157 -4.59 -4.18 8.34
N PHE A 158 -3.48 -4.21 7.60
CA PHE A 158 -2.24 -4.83 8.04
C PHE A 158 -1.65 -4.14 9.26
N ILE A 159 -1.57 -2.80 9.24
CA ILE A 159 -1.09 -2.00 10.39
C ILE A 159 -2.00 -2.20 11.60
N MET A 160 -3.32 -2.21 11.43
CA MET A 160 -4.28 -2.52 12.49
C MET A 160 -4.01 -3.91 13.11
N HIS A 161 -3.72 -4.93 12.30
CA HIS A 161 -3.36 -6.25 12.81
C HIS A 161 -2.08 -6.21 13.66
N GLU A 162 -1.04 -5.51 13.19
CA GLU A 162 0.23 -5.37 13.90
C GLU A 162 0.09 -4.58 15.21
N ILE A 163 -0.73 -3.51 15.21
CA ILE A 163 -1.06 -2.75 16.42
C ILE A 163 -1.71 -3.67 17.46
N ARG A 164 -2.72 -4.45 17.07
CA ARG A 164 -3.42 -5.38 17.97
C ARG A 164 -2.45 -6.41 18.56
N LYS A 165 -1.58 -6.98 17.73
CA LYS A 165 -0.54 -7.92 18.18
C LYS A 165 0.38 -7.27 19.22
N HIS A 166 0.87 -6.07 18.94
CA HIS A 166 1.76 -5.32 19.84
C HIS A 166 1.09 -5.04 21.20
N LEU A 167 -0.16 -4.55 21.20
CA LEU A 167 -0.92 -4.28 22.43
C LEU A 167 -1.18 -5.55 23.26
N THR A 168 -1.46 -6.69 22.61
CA THR A 168 -1.64 -7.97 23.33
C THR A 168 -0.36 -8.53 23.91
N SER A 169 0.79 -8.33 23.26
CA SER A 169 2.08 -8.77 23.78
C SER A 169 2.48 -7.97 25.02
N ASN A 170 2.30 -6.64 25.00
CA ASN A 170 2.66 -5.77 26.13
C ASN A 170 1.69 -5.88 27.32
N SER A 171 0.50 -6.46 27.15
CA SER A 171 -0.47 -6.67 28.23
C SER A 171 -0.18 -7.93 29.08
N ASN A 172 0.73 -8.80 28.63
CA ASN A 172 1.09 -10.06 29.28
C ASN A 172 2.45 -10.00 30.04
N ASP A 173 3.09 -8.83 30.07
CA ASP A 173 4.31 -8.53 30.83
C ASP A 173 3.99 -7.65 32.05
#